data_AF-A0A7S0F7M3-F1
#
_entry.id   AF-A0A7S0F7M3-F1
#
_cell.length_a   1.000
_cell.length_b   1.000
_cell.length_c   1.000
_cell.angle_alpha   90.00
_cell.angle_beta   90.00
_cell.angle_gamma   90.00
#
_symmetry.space_group_name_H-M   'P 1'
#
loop_
_entity.id
_entity.type
_entity.pdbx_description
1 polymer ?
#
loop_
_entity_poly.entity_id
_entity_poly.type
_entity_poly.pdbx_seq_one_letter_code
_entity_poly.pdbx_strand_id
1 'polypeptide(L)'
;MDGMIMNDALVAEKTAADAISLVRDFIESLRTEFRPQKNGKRCLKDATIYTSINTKGLPQKLRSMYCPHHLQDSNGSDEETTSSSSSSFEGQRRRILSEFALPLAELLAQSYKVLDELPESKSPNKREDSNNSSSNTQRSRRAKNRPAPPRGMLSIQDYTDVACLLEFIVCTGILPIYEAERAPLNS
;
A
#
# COMPACT_ATOMS: atom_id res chain seq x y z
N MET A 1 9.21 30.44 5.64
CA MET A 1 8.26 29.36 5.98
C MET A 1 8.07 28.40 4.80
N ASP A 2 8.06 28.89 3.56
CA ASP A 2 7.94 28.05 2.35
C ASP A 2 8.95 26.90 2.21
N GLY A 3 10.18 27.08 2.71
CA GLY A 3 11.23 26.03 2.64
C GLY A 3 10.96 24.79 3.52
N MET A 4 10.21 24.93 4.61
CA MET A 4 9.86 23.79 5.47
C MET A 4 8.75 22.94 4.81
N ILE A 5 7.74 23.61 4.25
CA ILE A 5 6.61 22.98 3.55
C ILE A 5 7.07 22.20 2.31
N MET A 6 8.05 22.73 1.57
CA MET A 6 8.61 22.02 0.40
C MET A 6 9.33 20.72 0.77
N ASN A 7 10.04 20.70 1.89
CA ASN A 7 10.74 19.49 2.35
C ASN A 7 9.74 18.42 2.79
N ASP A 8 8.69 18.79 3.52
CA ASP A 8 7.65 17.86 3.96
C ASP A 8 6.91 17.23 2.77
N ALA A 9 6.65 18.02 1.72
CA ALA A 9 6.06 17.53 0.48
C ALA A 9 6.93 16.48 -0.23
N LEU A 10 8.22 16.76 -0.39
CA LEU A 10 9.16 15.82 -1.05
C LEU A 10 9.33 14.53 -0.24
N VAL A 11 9.34 14.66 1.09
CA VAL A 11 9.37 13.50 1.99
C VAL A 11 8.09 12.68 1.85
N ALA A 12 6.91 13.32 1.87
CA ALA A 12 5.62 12.65 1.71
C ALA A 12 5.48 11.95 0.35
N GLU A 13 5.90 12.58 -0.75
CA GLU A 13 5.91 11.95 -2.08
C GLU A 13 6.79 10.71 -2.11
N LYS A 14 8.01 10.81 -1.56
CA LYS A 14 8.94 9.69 -1.52
C LYS A 14 8.38 8.56 -0.66
N THR A 15 7.86 8.87 0.53
CA THR A 15 7.25 7.89 1.43
C THR A 15 6.04 7.22 0.77
N ALA A 16 5.17 7.97 0.08
CA ALA A 16 4.06 7.41 -0.67
C ALA A 16 4.54 6.46 -1.78
N ALA A 17 5.57 6.86 -2.54
CA ALA A 17 6.14 6.02 -3.59
C ALA A 17 6.75 4.71 -3.05
N ASP A 18 7.48 4.80 -1.94
CA ASP A 18 8.07 3.64 -1.26
C ASP A 18 6.97 2.72 -0.70
N ALA A 19 5.92 3.29 -0.09
CA ALA A 19 4.77 2.55 0.42
C ALA A 19 4.01 1.84 -0.72
N ILE A 20 3.77 2.50 -1.87
CA ILE A 20 3.15 1.88 -3.04
C ILE A 20 3.99 0.72 -3.57
N SER A 21 5.32 0.89 -3.62
CA SER A 21 6.23 -0.20 -3.98
C SER A 21 6.06 -1.39 -3.05
N LEU A 22 5.90 -1.14 -1.75
CA LEU A 22 5.66 -2.17 -0.75
C LEU A 22 4.28 -2.85 -0.90
N VAL A 23 3.25 -2.09 -1.30
CA VAL A 23 1.94 -2.65 -1.67
C VAL A 23 2.09 -3.63 -2.83
N ARG A 24 2.81 -3.26 -3.89
CA ARG A 24 3.04 -4.15 -5.04
C ARG A 24 3.75 -5.43 -4.62
N ASP A 25 4.80 -5.33 -3.82
CA ASP A 25 5.52 -6.49 -3.28
C ASP A 25 4.59 -7.42 -2.48
N PHE A 26 3.68 -6.85 -1.69
CA PHE A 26 2.67 -7.59 -0.95
C PHE A 26 1.67 -8.29 -1.86
N ILE A 27 1.06 -7.57 -2.81
CA ILE A 27 0.11 -8.14 -3.77
C ILE A 27 0.75 -9.26 -4.60
N GLU A 28 2.01 -9.10 -5.02
CA GLU A 28 2.72 -10.15 -5.74
C GLU A 28 2.99 -11.38 -4.87
N SER A 29 3.19 -11.19 -3.56
CA SER A 29 3.28 -12.29 -2.59
C SER A 29 1.98 -13.06 -2.50
N LEU A 30 0.83 -12.36 -2.44
CA LEU A 30 -0.48 -12.99 -2.48
C LEU A 30 -0.70 -13.74 -3.81
N ARG A 31 -0.43 -13.10 -4.95
CA ARG A 31 -0.61 -13.72 -6.28
C ARG A 31 0.23 -14.97 -6.46
N THR A 32 1.46 -14.97 -5.95
CA THR A 32 2.35 -16.13 -6.03
C THR A 32 1.77 -17.32 -5.26
N GLU A 33 1.18 -17.07 -4.09
CA GLU A 33 0.56 -18.11 -3.28
C GLU A 33 -0.67 -18.72 -3.97
N PHE A 34 -1.53 -17.88 -4.53
CA PHE A 34 -2.81 -18.31 -5.11
C PHE A 34 -2.70 -18.68 -6.60
N ARG A 35 -1.50 -18.74 -7.18
CA ARG A 35 -1.34 -19.01 -8.61
C ARG A 35 -1.74 -20.46 -8.94
N PRO A 36 -2.69 -20.69 -9.86
CA PRO A 36 -3.04 -22.05 -10.27
C PRO A 36 -1.83 -22.73 -10.91
N GLN A 37 -1.41 -23.86 -10.36
CA GLN A 37 -0.28 -24.60 -10.90
C GLN A 37 -0.66 -25.28 -12.21
N LYS A 38 0.13 -25.02 -13.27
CA LYS A 38 -0.10 -25.59 -14.61
C LYS A 38 0.10 -27.11 -14.68
N ASN A 39 0.73 -27.74 -13.68
CA ASN A 39 1.14 -29.15 -13.73
C ASN A 39 0.54 -30.04 -12.61
N GLY A 40 -0.52 -29.59 -11.92
CA GLY A 40 -1.32 -30.43 -11.01
C GLY A 40 -0.66 -30.95 -9.72
N LYS A 41 0.67 -30.89 -9.58
CA LYS A 41 1.38 -31.32 -8.38
C LYS A 41 1.60 -30.14 -7.45
N ARG A 42 0.61 -29.88 -6.58
CA ARG A 42 0.83 -28.99 -5.43
C ARG A 42 1.98 -29.56 -4.61
N CYS A 43 3.19 -29.03 -4.80
CA CYS A 43 4.19 -29.06 -3.75
C CYS A 43 3.61 -28.12 -2.69
N LEU A 44 2.87 -28.67 -1.73
CA LEU A 44 2.58 -28.00 -0.47
C LEU A 44 3.95 -27.66 0.11
N LYS A 45 4.45 -26.47 -0.19
CA LYS A 45 5.39 -25.85 0.72
C LYS A 45 4.52 -25.46 1.89
N ASP A 46 4.77 -26.04 3.05
CA ASP A 46 4.13 -25.64 4.32
C ASP A 46 4.43 -24.18 4.71
N ALA A 47 5.08 -23.42 3.84
CA ALA A 47 5.32 -22.00 3.97
C ALA A 47 3.99 -21.27 3.78
N THR A 48 3.50 -20.69 4.87
CA THR A 48 2.29 -19.89 4.87
C THR A 48 2.49 -18.55 4.16
N ILE A 49 1.40 -17.89 3.75
CA ILE A 49 1.43 -16.50 3.23
C ILE A 49 2.19 -15.58 4.18
N TYR A 50 1.97 -15.73 5.49
CA TYR A 50 2.67 -14.94 6.50
C TYR A 50 4.19 -15.17 6.47
N THR A 51 4.62 -16.43 6.31
CA THR A 51 6.04 -16.77 6.13
C THR A 51 6.61 -16.14 4.86
N SER A 52 5.87 -16.18 3.75
CA SER A 52 6.28 -15.56 2.47
C SER A 52 6.48 -14.05 2.60
N ILE A 53 5.54 -13.36 3.26
CA ILE A 53 5.63 -11.92 3.54
C ILE A 53 6.85 -11.59 4.41
N ASN A 54 7.08 -12.37 5.48
CA ASN A 54 8.21 -12.16 6.39
C ASN A 54 9.57 -12.46 5.75
N THR A 55 9.66 -13.55 4.97
CA THR A 55 10.91 -13.92 4.29
C THR A 55 11.33 -12.89 3.24
N LYS A 56 10.38 -12.20 2.61
CA LYS A 56 10.65 -11.04 1.74
C LYS A 56 11.02 -9.76 2.50
N GLY A 57 10.97 -9.78 3.83
CA GLY A 57 11.33 -8.65 4.67
C GLY A 57 10.34 -7.48 4.62
N LEU A 58 9.08 -7.71 4.20
CA LEU A 58 8.13 -6.62 4.00
C LEU A 58 7.79 -5.88 5.30
N PRO A 59 7.58 -6.56 6.44
CA PRO A 59 7.34 -5.87 7.72
C PRO A 59 8.54 -5.02 8.16
N GLN A 60 9.77 -5.45 7.88
CA GLN A 60 10.98 -4.71 8.21
C GLN A 60 11.12 -3.47 7.31
N LYS A 61 10.84 -3.61 6.00
CA LYS A 61 10.76 -2.46 5.09
C LYS A 61 9.72 -1.45 5.57
N LEU A 62 8.53 -1.92 5.95
CA LEU A 62 7.47 -1.05 6.48
C LEU A 62 7.93 -0.28 7.72
N ARG A 63 8.48 -0.99 8.71
CA ARG A 63 9.02 -0.37 9.94
C ARG A 63 10.12 0.63 9.66
N SER A 64 10.94 0.43 8.63
CA SER A 64 11.98 1.39 8.24
C SER A 64 11.45 2.67 7.61
N MET A 65 10.23 2.65 7.06
CA MET A 65 9.55 3.84 6.51
C MET A 65 8.92 4.70 7.60
N TYR A 66 8.53 4.09 8.72
CA TYR A 66 8.17 4.81 9.94
C TYR A 66 9.44 5.45 10.49
N CYS A 67 9.69 6.70 10.09
CA CYS A 67 10.76 7.52 10.64
C CYS A 67 10.63 7.52 12.19
N PRO A 68 11.72 7.34 12.96
CA PRO A 68 11.66 7.08 14.40
C PRO A 68 11.25 8.28 15.27
N HIS A 69 10.65 9.33 14.69
CA HIS A 69 10.39 10.59 15.38
C HIS A 69 9.07 10.67 16.15
N HIS A 70 8.22 9.63 16.15
CA HIS A 70 6.92 9.74 16.82
C HIS A 70 6.37 8.46 17.46
N LEU A 71 7.15 7.74 18.26
CA LEU A 71 6.61 6.80 19.24
C LEU A 71 7.41 6.87 20.55
N GLN A 72 7.30 8.00 21.26
CA GLN A 72 7.40 8.00 22.71
C GLN A 72 5.97 7.98 23.27
N ASP A 73 5.72 7.01 24.14
CA ASP A 73 4.70 7.02 25.18
C ASP A 73 3.25 6.76 24.74
N SER A 74 2.98 5.55 24.25
CA SER A 74 1.71 4.89 24.59
C SER A 74 2.01 3.55 25.25
N ASN A 75 2.29 3.65 26.55
CA ASN A 75 2.05 2.58 27.52
C ASN A 75 0.55 2.28 27.50
N GLY A 76 0.17 1.24 26.75
CA GLY A 76 -1.22 0.86 26.54
C GLY A 76 -1.40 -0.64 26.64
N SER A 77 -1.53 -1.09 27.89
CA SER A 77 -2.27 -2.26 28.35
C SER A 77 -1.97 -3.61 27.71
N ASP A 78 -1.34 -4.48 28.51
CA ASP A 78 -1.51 -5.93 28.43
C ASP A 78 -3.00 -6.27 28.32
N GLU A 79 -3.45 -6.73 27.16
CA GLU A 79 -4.76 -7.38 27.04
C GLU A 79 -4.55 -8.86 26.71
N GLU A 80 -5.18 -9.66 27.56
CA GLU A 80 -4.95 -11.07 27.78
C GLU A 80 -5.22 -11.95 26.57
N THR A 81 -4.40 -12.99 26.54
CA THR A 81 -4.46 -14.13 25.65
C THR A 81 -5.76 -14.91 25.88
N THR A 82 -6.70 -14.85 24.95
CA THR A 82 -7.77 -15.85 24.84
C THR A 82 -7.42 -16.88 23.78
N SER A 83 -6.89 -17.99 24.27
CA SER A 83 -6.65 -19.25 23.57
C SER A 83 -7.98 -19.91 23.18
N SER A 84 -8.61 -19.42 22.11
CA SER A 84 -9.57 -20.21 21.34
C SER A 84 -8.87 -20.71 20.09
N SER A 85 -9.06 -21.99 19.78
CA SER A 85 -8.47 -22.74 18.67
C SER A 85 -8.95 -22.25 17.30
N SER A 86 -8.86 -20.95 17.05
CA SER A 86 -8.94 -20.37 15.72
C SER A 86 -7.90 -21.09 14.87
N SER A 87 -8.35 -21.64 13.74
CA SER A 87 -7.48 -22.37 12.82
C SER A 87 -6.18 -21.57 12.60
N SER A 88 -5.02 -22.24 12.51
CA SER A 88 -3.71 -21.60 12.27
C SER A 88 -3.78 -20.50 11.19
N PHE A 89 -4.67 -20.67 10.22
CA PHE A 89 -4.97 -19.73 9.16
C PHE A 89 -5.59 -18.40 9.62
N GLU A 90 -6.57 -18.42 10.52
CA GLU A 90 -7.23 -17.20 11.01
C GLU A 90 -6.28 -16.34 11.85
N GLY A 91 -5.47 -16.98 12.70
CA GLY A 91 -4.41 -16.30 13.45
C GLY A 91 -3.39 -15.64 12.52
N GLN A 92 -2.97 -16.32 11.46
CA GLN A 92 -2.06 -15.74 10.46
C GLN A 92 -2.69 -14.57 9.71
N ARG A 93 -3.94 -14.69 9.30
CA ARG A 93 -4.67 -13.59 8.64
C ARG A 93 -4.74 -12.35 9.53
N ARG A 94 -5.08 -12.53 10.81
CA ARG A 94 -5.11 -11.44 11.78
C ARG A 94 -3.74 -10.75 11.89
N ARG A 95 -2.65 -11.53 11.96
CA ARG A 95 -1.28 -10.99 11.98
C ARG A 95 -0.93 -10.22 10.72
N ILE A 96 -1.25 -10.75 9.52
CA ILE A 96 -1.01 -10.03 8.26
C ILE A 96 -1.74 -8.68 8.26
N LEU A 97 -2.98 -8.65 8.77
CA LEU A 97 -3.74 -7.41 8.88
C LEU A 97 -3.11 -6.41 9.85
N SER A 98 -2.92 -6.83 11.10
CA SER A 98 -2.50 -5.93 12.19
C SER A 98 -1.05 -5.50 12.08
N GLU A 99 -0.15 -6.40 11.65
CA GLU A 99 1.29 -6.13 11.62
C GLU A 99 1.75 -5.52 10.30
N PHE A 100 0.93 -5.57 9.25
CA PHE A 100 1.36 -5.16 7.92
C PHE A 100 0.32 -4.37 7.13
N ALA A 101 -0.84 -4.94 6.82
CA ALA A 101 -1.77 -4.31 5.87
C ALA A 101 -2.36 -3.00 6.41
N LEU A 102 -2.80 -2.98 7.68
CA LEU A 102 -3.34 -1.78 8.32
C LEU A 102 -2.27 -0.69 8.49
N PRO A 103 -1.08 -0.96 9.05
CA PRO A 103 -0.04 0.07 9.14
C PRO A 103 0.43 0.56 7.76
N LEU A 104 0.42 -0.26 6.72
CA LEU A 104 0.76 0.19 5.36
C LEU A 104 -0.32 1.12 4.79
N ALA A 105 -1.61 0.79 5.00
CA ALA A 105 -2.71 1.66 4.60
C ALA A 105 -2.69 3.00 5.35
N GLU A 106 -2.39 2.98 6.64
CA GLU A 106 -2.24 4.19 7.45
C GLU A 106 -1.10 5.09 6.94
N LEU A 107 0.07 4.50 6.66
CA LEU A 107 1.21 5.24 6.11
C LEU A 107 0.87 5.92 4.77
N LEU A 108 0.14 5.23 3.89
CA LEU A 108 -0.36 5.81 2.65
C LEU A 108 -1.32 6.97 2.91
N ALA A 109 -2.31 6.77 3.78
CA ALA A 109 -3.30 7.80 4.12
C ALA A 109 -2.64 9.05 4.68
N GLN A 110 -1.67 8.89 5.59
CA GLN A 110 -0.89 10.01 6.14
C GLN A 110 -0.09 10.74 5.07
N SER A 111 0.57 9.99 4.18
CA SER A 111 1.36 10.59 3.09
C SER A 111 0.47 11.41 2.15
N TYR A 112 -0.69 10.87 1.75
CA TYR A 112 -1.64 11.59 0.88
C TYR A 112 -2.30 12.78 1.57
N LYS A 113 -2.60 12.69 2.86
CA LYS A 113 -3.10 13.84 3.63
C LYS A 113 -2.15 15.03 3.55
N VAL A 114 -0.83 14.80 3.72
CA VAL A 114 0.17 15.85 3.57
C VAL A 114 0.17 16.40 2.15
N LEU A 115 0.04 15.55 1.13
CA LEU A 115 0.02 15.98 -0.27
C LEU A 115 -1.21 16.82 -0.63
N ASP A 116 -2.37 16.48 -0.05
CA ASP A 116 -3.66 17.15 -0.27
C ASP A 116 -3.74 18.52 0.42
N GLU A 117 -3.08 18.69 1.57
CA GLU A 117 -3.06 19.96 2.32
C GLU A 117 -2.16 21.04 1.70
N LEU A 118 -1.34 20.66 0.72
CA LEU A 118 -0.41 21.59 0.09
C LEU A 118 -1.13 22.52 -0.89
N PRO A 119 -0.68 23.78 -1.01
CA PRO A 119 -1.29 24.73 -1.94
C PRO A 119 -1.19 24.21 -3.38
N GLU A 120 -2.27 24.36 -4.15
CA GLU A 120 -2.28 24.03 -5.57
C GLU A 120 -1.15 24.79 -6.27
N SER A 121 -0.23 24.04 -6.91
CA SER A 121 0.80 24.67 -7.71
C SER A 121 0.11 25.46 -8.83
N LYS A 122 0.24 26.79 -8.82
CA LYS A 122 -0.29 27.64 -9.90
C LYS A 122 0.09 27.01 -11.24
N SER A 123 -0.93 26.58 -11.99
CA SER A 123 -0.74 25.96 -13.30
C SER A 123 0.18 26.85 -14.13
N PRO A 124 1.25 26.32 -14.75
CA PRO A 124 2.15 27.13 -15.56
C PRO A 124 1.33 27.71 -16.70
N ASN A 125 1.04 29.01 -16.63
CA ASN A 125 0.42 29.77 -17.71
C ASN A 125 1.14 29.43 -19.02
N LYS A 126 0.34 28.99 -20.01
CA LYS A 126 0.74 28.75 -21.40
C LYS A 126 1.84 29.72 -21.82
N ARG A 127 3.08 29.25 -21.96
CA ARG A 127 4.09 29.98 -22.71
C ARG A 127 3.79 29.75 -24.18
N GLU A 128 3.55 30.87 -24.85
CA GLU A 128 3.33 31.00 -26.28
C GLU A 128 4.46 30.38 -27.09
N ASP A 129 4.08 30.02 -28.31
CA ASP A 129 4.82 29.29 -29.32
C ASP A 129 6.23 29.86 -29.57
N SER A 130 7.21 28.97 -29.72
CA SER A 130 8.44 29.29 -30.44
C SER A 130 8.90 28.08 -31.25
N ASN A 131 8.67 28.24 -32.55
CA ASN A 131 9.14 27.43 -33.67
C ASN A 131 10.60 26.97 -33.51
N ASN A 132 10.85 25.67 -33.70
CA ASN A 132 11.77 25.23 -34.76
C ASN A 132 11.74 23.71 -35.00
N SER A 133 11.68 23.39 -36.29
CA SER A 133 11.86 22.12 -37.00
C SER A 133 13.07 21.31 -36.47
N SER A 134 13.08 19.97 -36.35
CA SER A 134 13.22 19.02 -37.47
C SER A 134 13.32 17.56 -36.95
N SER A 135 12.84 16.62 -37.78
CA SER A 135 13.22 15.20 -37.97
C SER A 135 13.17 14.12 -36.85
N ASN A 136 12.55 12.99 -37.24
CA ASN A 136 12.69 11.60 -36.80
C ASN A 136 12.65 11.19 -35.31
N THR A 137 11.43 10.92 -34.80
CA THR A 137 11.11 9.79 -33.89
C THR A 137 9.60 9.80 -33.57
N GLN A 138 8.80 9.08 -34.37
CA GLN A 138 7.33 9.25 -34.40
C GLN A 138 6.55 8.51 -33.28
N ARG A 139 7.19 7.74 -32.40
CA ARG A 139 6.53 7.09 -31.25
C ARG A 139 6.71 7.82 -29.91
N SER A 140 7.70 8.72 -29.78
CA SER A 140 8.03 9.40 -28.52
C SER A 140 7.26 10.73 -28.30
N ARG A 141 6.75 11.36 -29.36
CA ARG A 141 6.15 12.72 -29.28
C ARG A 141 4.82 12.79 -28.50
N ARG A 142 4.09 11.69 -28.34
CA ARG A 142 2.84 11.68 -27.54
C ARG A 142 3.07 11.72 -26.03
N ALA A 143 4.27 11.39 -25.54
CA ALA A 143 4.60 11.51 -24.12
C ALA A 143 5.07 12.91 -23.74
N LYS A 144 5.76 13.62 -24.65
CA LYS A 144 6.30 14.97 -24.39
C LYS A 144 5.25 16.08 -24.27
N ASN A 145 4.05 15.89 -24.83
CA ASN A 145 2.96 16.87 -24.78
C ASN A 145 1.91 16.54 -23.72
N ARG A 146 2.12 15.48 -22.91
CA ARG A 146 1.21 15.21 -21.79
C ARG A 146 1.64 16.09 -20.63
N PRO A 147 0.72 16.86 -20.03
CA PRO A 147 1.03 17.55 -18.79
C PRO A 147 1.49 16.51 -17.78
N ALA A 148 2.47 16.88 -16.96
CA ALA A 148 2.84 16.05 -15.83
C ALA A 148 1.58 15.78 -14.99
N PRO A 149 1.43 14.56 -14.46
CA PRO A 149 0.32 14.27 -13.57
C PRO A 149 0.30 15.29 -12.43
N PRO A 150 -0.89 15.75 -12.00
CA PRO A 150 -1.02 16.53 -10.78
C PRO A 150 -0.31 15.82 -9.63
N ARG A 151 0.22 16.62 -8.70
CA ARG A 151 0.90 16.08 -7.53
C ARG A 151 -0.06 15.18 -6.73
N GLY A 152 0.46 14.07 -6.22
CA GLY A 152 -0.36 13.06 -5.54
C GLY A 152 -1.25 12.22 -6.48
N MET A 153 -1.24 12.46 -7.81
CA MET A 153 -2.02 11.61 -8.70
C MET A 153 -1.31 10.27 -8.93
N LEU A 154 -1.98 9.20 -8.51
CA LEU A 154 -1.54 7.83 -8.75
C LEU A 154 -1.60 7.45 -10.23
N SER A 155 -0.67 6.61 -10.66
CA SER A 155 -0.85 5.92 -11.94
C SER A 155 -2.03 4.93 -11.84
N ILE A 156 -2.59 4.54 -12.99
CA ILE A 156 -3.70 3.57 -13.02
C ILE A 156 -3.31 2.26 -12.30
N GLN A 157 -2.06 1.85 -12.44
CA GLN A 157 -1.54 0.63 -11.82
C GLN A 157 -1.47 0.79 -10.30
N ASP A 158 -0.96 1.91 -9.82
CA ASP A 158 -0.87 2.18 -8.38
C ASP A 158 -2.23 2.24 -7.73
N TYR A 159 -3.20 2.87 -8.41
CA TYR A 159 -4.57 2.90 -7.95
C TYR A 159 -5.13 1.48 -7.82
N THR A 160 -4.90 0.61 -8.80
CA THR A 160 -5.38 -0.78 -8.73
C THR A 160 -4.68 -1.57 -7.62
N ASP A 161 -3.39 -1.38 -7.41
CA ASP A 161 -2.64 -2.09 -6.36
C ASP A 161 -3.09 -1.64 -4.96
N VAL A 162 -3.32 -0.34 -4.75
CA VAL A 162 -3.89 0.21 -3.51
C VAL A 162 -5.33 -0.28 -3.31
N ALA A 163 -6.15 -0.31 -4.35
CA ALA A 163 -7.50 -0.85 -4.27
C ALA A 163 -7.49 -2.34 -3.86
N CYS A 164 -6.57 -3.15 -4.40
CA CYS A 164 -6.39 -4.54 -3.99
C CYS A 164 -5.96 -4.68 -2.52
N LEU A 165 -5.12 -3.78 -2.00
CA LEU A 165 -4.78 -3.76 -0.57
C LEU A 165 -6.02 -3.49 0.29
N LEU A 166 -6.81 -2.47 -0.06
CA LEU A 166 -8.02 -2.10 0.68
C LEU A 166 -9.08 -3.21 0.62
N GLU A 167 -9.28 -3.82 -0.55
CA GLU A 167 -10.13 -4.99 -0.72
C GLU A 167 -9.66 -6.14 0.19
N PHE A 168 -8.35 -6.44 0.21
CA PHE A 168 -7.81 -7.44 1.12
C PHE A 168 -8.12 -7.10 2.59
N ILE A 169 -7.95 -5.85 3.02
CA ILE A 169 -8.25 -5.43 4.39
C ILE A 169 -9.73 -5.63 4.72
N VAL A 170 -10.64 -5.19 3.85
CA VAL A 170 -12.09 -5.33 4.07
C VAL A 170 -12.50 -6.79 4.09
N CYS A 171 -12.07 -7.57 3.11
CA CYS A 171 -12.43 -8.98 2.96
C CYS A 171 -11.83 -9.86 4.07
N THR A 172 -10.65 -9.50 4.57
CA THR A 172 -9.94 -10.29 5.59
C THR A 172 -10.29 -9.82 7.00
N GLY A 173 -10.57 -8.55 7.22
CA GLY A 173 -10.77 -7.96 8.54
C GLY A 173 -12.23 -7.82 8.94
N ILE A 174 -13.06 -7.28 8.04
CA ILE A 174 -14.43 -6.86 8.37
C ILE A 174 -15.42 -7.99 8.14
N LEU A 175 -15.40 -8.61 6.96
CA LEU A 175 -16.39 -9.63 6.59
C LEU A 175 -16.49 -10.83 7.55
N PRO A 176 -15.39 -11.41 8.06
CA PRO A 176 -15.48 -12.56 8.96
C PRO A 176 -16.17 -12.24 10.29
N ILE A 177 -16.02 -11.01 10.79
CA ILE A 177 -16.66 -10.55 12.02
C ILE A 177 -18.18 -10.47 11.80
N TYR A 178 -18.59 -9.88 10.67
CA TYR A 178 -20.00 -9.79 10.29
C TYR A 178 -20.67 -11.16 10.03
N GLU A 179 -19.93 -12.12 9.47
CA GLU A 179 -20.41 -13.48 9.25
C GLU A 179 -20.58 -14.25 10.56
N ALA A 180 -19.65 -14.07 11.52
CA ALA A 180 -19.73 -14.68 12.83
C ALA A 180 -20.95 -14.18 13.64
N GLU A 181 -21.26 -12.88 13.57
CA GLU A 181 -22.43 -12.30 14.26
C GLU A 181 -23.77 -12.73 13.66
N ARG A 182 -23.81 -13.12 12.39
CA ARG A 182 -25.03 -13.58 11.70
C ARG A 182 -25.28 -15.08 11.81
N ALA A 183 -24.36 -15.85 12.37
CA ALA A 183 -24.58 -17.27 12.58
C ALA A 183 -25.75 -17.45 13.58
N PRO A 184 -26.86 -18.10 13.17
CA PRO A 184 -28.01 -18.26 14.07
C PRO A 184 -27.60 -19.05 15.31
N LEU A 185 -27.96 -18.54 16.49
CA LEU A 185 -27.96 -19.23 17.79
C LEU A 185 -28.95 -20.40 17.75
N ASN A 186 -28.67 -21.41 16.92
CA ASN A 186 -29.41 -22.66 16.88
C ASN A 186 -28.44 -23.78 17.25
N SER A 187 -28.12 -23.83 18.54
CA SER A 187 -27.63 -25.01 19.26
C SER A 187 -28.38 -25.13 20.56
#